data_AF-A0A962XXY4-F1
#
_entry.id   AF-A0A962XXY4-F1
#
_cell.length_a   1.000
_cell.length_b   1.000
_cell.length_c   1.000
_cell.angle_alpha   90.00
_cell.angle_beta   90.00
_cell.angle_gamma   90.00
#
_symmetry.space_group_name_H-M   'P 1'
#
loop_
_entity.id
_entity.type
_entity.pdbx_description
1 polymer ?
#
loop_
_entity_poly.entity_id
_entity_poly.type
_entity_poly.pdbx_seq_one_letter_code
_entity_poly.pdbx_strand_id
1 'polypeptide(L)'
;MENRLTPMDETREPIKNGVRSSVSLLFYLMIFSGVVIAFIFFTGWAYAYHYFAYFKVGLLTLNLPLVTYPGFCFWVFQAWWWLFLPYGFFVGILMFQEPRFSNWWTRIKQDRPLLLLHLQVIATLLAFLLAWWITALSAERFFRDQQAHRFSDLPRVSVWPNEQPADEALQALYQELPQGVYRLLLGNQNRLFLFKPPTEGQSFQGPVIELPWKEIKLVQVFP
;
A
#
# COMPACT_ATOMS: atom_id res chain seq x y z
N MET A 1 -42.69 -22.11 69.77
CA MET A 1 -43.47 -21.21 68.91
C MET A 1 -42.48 -20.31 68.18
N GLU A 2 -41.81 -20.80 67.14
CA GLU A 2 -42.29 -20.76 65.74
C GLU A 2 -42.68 -19.35 65.31
N ASN A 3 -41.84 -18.71 64.49
CA ASN A 3 -42.16 -18.67 63.07
C ASN A 3 -40.89 -18.42 62.23
N ARG A 4 -40.59 -19.39 61.36
CA ARG A 4 -39.65 -19.28 60.25
C ARG A 4 -40.33 -18.43 59.17
N LEU A 5 -39.61 -17.47 58.60
CA LEU A 5 -39.82 -17.00 57.24
C LEU A 5 -38.46 -16.76 56.60
N THR A 6 -37.93 -17.80 55.97
CA THR A 6 -36.98 -17.67 54.87
C THR A 6 -37.77 -17.37 53.60
N PRO A 7 -37.44 -16.33 52.82
CA PRO A 7 -37.73 -16.34 51.41
C PRO A 7 -36.52 -16.92 50.65
N MET A 8 -36.76 -18.08 50.05
CA MET A 8 -36.05 -18.61 48.88
C MET A 8 -36.08 -17.58 47.75
N ASP A 9 -34.92 -17.33 47.16
CA ASP A 9 -34.59 -17.70 45.78
C ASP A 9 -35.11 -16.69 44.73
N GLU A 10 -34.28 -15.69 44.45
CA GLU A 10 -34.27 -15.05 43.13
C GLU A 10 -32.94 -15.40 42.48
N THR A 11 -33.03 -16.40 41.61
CA THR A 11 -32.06 -16.78 40.59
C THR A 11 -31.39 -15.56 39.98
N ARG A 12 -30.14 -15.32 40.39
CA ARG A 12 -29.20 -14.54 39.61
C ARG A 12 -29.11 -15.23 38.24
N GLU A 13 -29.62 -14.61 37.19
CA GLU A 13 -29.18 -14.90 35.82
C GLU A 13 -27.92 -14.05 35.51
N PRO A 14 -26.70 -14.63 35.50
CA PRO A 14 -25.53 -13.90 35.06
C PRO A 14 -25.24 -14.19 33.58
N ILE A 15 -26.22 -14.15 32.66
CA ILE A 15 -25.94 -14.49 31.25
C ILE A 15 -26.69 -13.57 30.26
N LYS A 16 -26.49 -12.25 30.39
CA LYS A 16 -26.78 -11.31 29.28
C LYS A 16 -25.61 -10.40 28.90
N ASN A 17 -24.54 -10.37 29.70
CA ASN A 17 -23.39 -9.49 29.46
C ASN A 17 -22.35 -10.09 28.50
N GLY A 18 -22.24 -11.42 28.39
CA GLY A 18 -21.26 -12.09 27.51
C GLY A 18 -21.59 -12.00 26.01
N VAL A 19 -22.87 -12.03 25.64
CA VAL A 19 -23.31 -11.98 24.23
C VAL A 19 -23.19 -10.56 23.65
N ARG A 20 -23.56 -9.53 24.42
CA ARG A 20 -23.36 -8.12 24.01
C ARG A 20 -21.88 -7.76 23.87
N SER A 21 -21.03 -8.29 24.75
CA SER A 21 -19.57 -8.10 24.68
C SER A 21 -18.97 -8.75 23.43
N SER A 22 -19.38 -9.97 23.11
CA SER A 22 -18.84 -10.72 21.95
C SER A 22 -19.25 -10.10 20.60
N VAL A 23 -20.51 -9.67 20.45
CA VAL A 23 -20.98 -8.99 19.24
C VAL A 23 -20.31 -7.62 19.06
N SER A 24 -20.14 -6.88 20.15
CA SER A 24 -19.41 -5.60 20.12
C SER A 24 -17.93 -5.80 19.76
N LEU A 25 -17.28 -6.85 20.29
CA LEU A 25 -15.88 -7.16 19.99
C LEU A 25 -15.70 -7.56 18.52
N LEU A 26 -16.58 -8.38 17.97
CA LEU A 26 -16.55 -8.75 16.54
C LEU A 26 -16.71 -7.51 15.64
N PHE A 27 -17.60 -6.59 15.99
CA PHE A 27 -17.77 -5.35 15.25
C PHE A 27 -16.51 -4.46 15.29
N TYR A 28 -15.87 -4.34 16.46
CA TYR A 28 -14.60 -3.62 16.58
C TYR A 28 -13.48 -4.28 15.78
N LEU A 29 -13.37 -5.60 15.83
CA LEU A 29 -12.40 -6.35 15.02
C LEU A 29 -12.63 -6.15 13.52
N MET A 30 -13.89 -6.17 13.08
CA MET A 30 -14.24 -5.95 11.68
C MET A 30 -13.84 -4.53 11.23
N ILE A 31 -14.18 -3.49 12.00
CA ILE A 31 -13.75 -2.12 11.70
C ILE A 31 -12.23 -2.01 11.67
N PHE A 32 -11.56 -2.54 12.68
CA PHE A 32 -10.11 -2.51 12.76
C PHE A 32 -9.46 -3.20 11.56
N SER A 33 -9.92 -4.40 11.20
CA SER A 33 -9.44 -5.10 10.02
C SER A 33 -9.70 -4.31 8.73
N GLY A 34 -10.87 -3.66 8.61
CA GLY A 34 -11.21 -2.84 7.46
C GLY A 34 -10.28 -1.64 7.32
N VAL A 35 -9.99 -0.95 8.42
CA VAL A 35 -9.04 0.17 8.44
C VAL A 35 -7.63 -0.28 8.09
N VAL A 36 -7.17 -1.43 8.63
CA VAL A 36 -5.85 -1.98 8.32
C VAL A 36 -5.74 -2.35 6.84
N ILE A 37 -6.74 -3.05 6.30
CA ILE A 37 -6.78 -3.41 4.87
C ILE A 37 -6.80 -2.15 4.00
N ALA A 38 -7.63 -1.16 4.34
CA ALA A 38 -7.68 0.12 3.64
C ALA A 38 -6.34 0.87 3.68
N PHE A 39 -5.65 0.83 4.82
CA PHE A 39 -4.35 1.46 4.98
C PHE A 39 -3.27 0.77 4.14
N ILE A 40 -3.22 -0.57 4.12
CA ILE A 40 -2.30 -1.36 3.27
C ILE A 40 -2.56 -1.08 1.79
N PHE A 41 -3.83 -1.07 1.39
CA PHE A 41 -4.21 -0.77 0.03
C PHE A 41 -3.81 0.66 -0.36
N PHE A 42 -4.11 1.64 0.49
CA PHE A 42 -3.78 3.04 0.26
C PHE A 42 -2.26 3.27 0.13
N THR A 43 -1.46 2.68 1.01
CA THR A 43 0.01 2.78 0.94
C THR A 43 0.57 2.18 -0.34
N GLY A 44 0.09 1.00 -0.73
CA GLY A 44 0.47 0.37 -1.99
C GLY A 44 0.07 1.19 -3.22
N TRP A 45 -1.15 1.73 -3.21
CA TRP A 45 -1.66 2.60 -4.27
C TRP A 45 -0.89 3.92 -4.37
N ALA A 46 -0.64 4.59 -3.25
CA ALA A 46 0.10 5.85 -3.20
C ALA A 46 1.56 5.65 -3.65
N TYR A 47 2.20 4.54 -3.25
CA TYR A 47 3.53 4.19 -3.73
C TYR A 47 3.54 4.03 -5.24
N ALA A 48 2.63 3.23 -5.80
CA ALA A 48 2.53 3.02 -7.24
C ALA A 48 2.28 4.35 -7.97
N TYR A 49 1.40 5.20 -7.44
CA TYR A 49 1.11 6.53 -8.00
C TYR A 49 2.37 7.39 -8.10
N HIS A 50 3.15 7.50 -7.02
CA HIS A 50 4.38 8.29 -7.02
C HIS A 50 5.47 7.67 -7.87
N TYR A 51 5.62 6.35 -7.84
CA TYR A 51 6.65 5.65 -8.60
C TYR A 51 6.43 5.77 -10.12
N PHE A 52 5.22 5.47 -10.60
CA PHE A 52 4.91 5.55 -12.04
C PHE A 52 4.84 7.00 -12.55
N ALA A 53 4.62 7.98 -11.67
CA ALA A 53 4.70 9.39 -12.04
C ALA A 53 6.10 9.79 -12.55
N TYR A 54 7.18 9.18 -12.05
CA TYR A 54 8.53 9.42 -12.58
C TYR A 54 8.71 8.97 -14.04
N PHE A 55 7.91 8.00 -14.47
CA PHE A 55 7.87 7.51 -15.84
C PHE A 55 6.85 8.25 -16.72
N LYS A 56 6.18 9.28 -16.18
CA LYS A 56 5.06 10.01 -16.82
C LYS A 56 3.88 9.10 -17.22
N VAL A 57 3.74 7.95 -16.58
CA VAL A 57 2.63 7.01 -16.81
C VAL A 57 1.58 7.22 -15.73
N GLY A 58 0.37 7.60 -16.12
CA GLY A 58 -0.74 7.79 -15.18
C GLY A 58 -1.27 6.45 -14.69
N LEU A 59 -1.52 6.30 -13.39
CA LEU A 59 -1.98 5.04 -12.80
C LEU A 59 -3.23 4.43 -13.49
N LEU A 60 -4.11 5.29 -14.03
CA LEU A 60 -5.29 4.88 -14.80
C LEU A 60 -4.95 4.19 -16.13
N THR A 61 -3.85 4.57 -16.78
CA THR A 61 -3.41 3.95 -18.05
C THR A 61 -2.79 2.58 -17.81
N LEU A 62 -2.14 2.38 -16.66
CA LEU A 62 -1.59 1.08 -16.28
C LEU A 62 -2.67 0.02 -16.05
N ASN A 63 -3.90 0.41 -15.68
CA ASN A 63 -5.05 -0.47 -15.41
C ASN A 63 -4.67 -1.75 -14.63
N LEU A 64 -3.91 -1.56 -13.56
CA LEU A 64 -3.38 -2.62 -12.71
C LEU A 64 -4.50 -3.32 -11.93
N PRO A 65 -4.48 -4.67 -11.82
CA PRO A 65 -5.43 -5.39 -10.97
C PRO A 65 -5.33 -4.92 -9.52
N LEU A 66 -6.46 -4.79 -8.83
CA LEU A 66 -6.51 -4.32 -7.43
C LEU A 66 -5.62 -5.16 -6.48
N VAL A 67 -5.42 -6.43 -6.81
CA VAL A 67 -4.58 -7.38 -6.05
C VAL A 67 -3.09 -7.03 -6.09
N THR A 68 -2.65 -6.20 -7.04
CA THR A 68 -1.23 -5.80 -7.15
C THR A 68 -0.83 -4.70 -6.18
N TYR A 69 -1.76 -3.83 -5.77
CA TYR A 69 -1.46 -2.70 -4.86
C TYR A 69 -0.88 -3.12 -3.51
N PRO A 70 -1.43 -4.13 -2.80
CA PRO A 70 -0.81 -4.65 -1.58
C PRO A 70 0.65 -5.10 -1.77
N GLY A 71 1.02 -5.58 -2.95
CA GLY A 71 2.41 -5.96 -3.26
C GLY A 71 3.36 -4.76 -3.24
N PHE A 72 2.93 -3.60 -3.74
CA PHE A 72 3.72 -2.37 -3.68
C PHE A 72 3.94 -1.87 -2.24
N CYS A 73 3.01 -2.17 -1.34
CA CYS A 73 3.10 -1.82 0.07
C CYS A 73 4.31 -2.50 0.75
N PHE A 74 4.71 -3.69 0.29
CA PHE A 74 5.87 -4.42 0.81
C PHE A 74 7.15 -3.59 0.77
N TRP A 75 7.41 -2.88 -0.33
CA TRP A 75 8.60 -2.05 -0.49
C TRP A 75 8.65 -0.90 0.51
N VAL A 76 7.50 -0.30 0.80
CA VAL A 76 7.38 0.76 1.80
C VAL A 76 7.61 0.20 3.19
N PHE A 77 6.99 -0.94 3.53
CA PHE A 77 7.22 -1.59 4.81
C PHE A 77 8.68 -2.02 4.99
N GLN A 78 9.32 -2.59 3.96
CA GLN A 78 10.72 -2.98 4.02
C GLN A 78 11.65 -1.79 4.27
N ALA A 79 11.36 -0.62 3.70
CA ALA A 79 12.18 0.58 3.91
C ALA A 79 11.97 1.23 5.29
N TRP A 80 10.78 1.09 5.88
CA TRP A 80 10.37 1.83 7.07
C TRP A 80 10.00 0.95 8.27
N TRP A 81 10.28 -0.35 8.23
CA TRP A 81 9.93 -1.27 9.32
C TRP A 81 10.53 -0.86 10.67
N TRP A 82 11.70 -0.22 10.65
CA TRP A 82 12.40 0.27 11.83
C TRP A 82 11.62 1.38 12.57
N LEU A 83 10.69 2.08 11.91
CA LEU A 83 9.79 3.03 12.58
C LEU A 83 8.82 2.34 13.54
N PHE A 84 8.56 1.04 13.38
CA PHE A 84 7.73 0.29 14.32
C PHE A 84 8.49 -0.08 15.61
N LEU A 85 9.83 -0.03 15.63
CA LEU A 85 10.63 -0.31 16.84
C LEU A 85 10.36 0.69 17.97
N PRO A 86 10.44 2.03 17.77
CA PRO A 86 10.12 2.98 18.83
C PRO A 86 8.64 2.91 19.25
N TYR A 87 7.74 2.58 18.31
CA TYR A 87 6.33 2.35 18.63
C TYR A 87 6.15 1.14 19.56
N GLY A 88 6.78 0.01 19.24
CA GLY A 88 6.77 -1.19 20.08
C GLY A 88 7.37 -0.94 21.46
N PHE A 89 8.48 -0.20 21.52
CA PHE A 89 9.11 0.20 22.79
C PHE A 89 8.19 1.10 23.62
N PHE A 90 7.53 2.08 23.00
CA PHE A 90 6.58 2.96 23.65
C PHE A 90 5.36 2.21 24.21
N VAL A 91 4.79 1.28 23.42
CA VAL A 91 3.70 0.40 23.88
C VAL A 91 4.17 -0.49 25.04
N GLY A 92 5.40 -1.00 24.99
CA GLY A 92 6.00 -1.77 26.08
C GLY A 92 6.14 -0.95 27.38
N ILE A 93 6.59 0.30 27.29
CA ILE A 93 6.64 1.23 28.43
C ILE A 93 5.23 1.49 28.98
N LEU A 94 4.26 1.73 28.11
CA LEU A 94 2.87 1.98 28.52
C LEU A 94 2.26 0.76 29.22
N MET A 95 2.52 -0.45 28.72
CA MET A 95 2.12 -1.68 29.40
C MET A 95 2.78 -1.81 30.76
N PHE A 96 4.06 -1.48 30.89
CA PHE A 96 4.75 -1.55 32.19
C PHE A 96 4.23 -0.49 33.20
N GLN A 97 3.70 0.63 32.71
CA GLN A 97 3.10 1.69 33.53
C GLN A 97 1.56 1.58 33.67
N GLU A 98 0.99 0.42 33.29
CA GLU A 98 -0.45 0.10 33.21
C GLU A 98 -1.32 0.65 34.36
N PRO A 99 -0.99 0.45 35.65
CA PRO A 99 -1.94 0.78 36.72
C PRO A 99 -2.18 2.30 36.87
N ARG A 100 -1.23 3.15 36.46
CA ARG A 100 -1.38 4.61 36.52
C ARG A 100 -2.08 5.16 35.28
N PHE A 101 -1.75 4.63 34.10
CA PHE A 101 -2.36 5.06 32.85
C PHE A 101 -3.79 4.57 32.67
N SER A 102 -4.11 3.34 33.11
CA SER A 102 -5.44 2.75 32.97
C SER A 102 -6.52 3.56 33.71
N ASN A 103 -6.23 4.00 34.94
CA ASN A 103 -7.16 4.83 35.73
C ASN A 103 -7.36 6.23 35.13
N TRP A 104 -6.33 6.81 34.53
CA TRP A 104 -6.43 8.10 33.84
C TRP A 104 -7.20 7.97 32.52
N TRP A 105 -6.93 6.91 31.75
CA TRP A 105 -7.57 6.66 30.46
C TRP A 105 -9.06 6.33 30.59
N THR A 106 -9.43 5.55 31.61
CA THR A 106 -10.82 5.23 31.92
C THR A 106 -11.62 6.46 32.34
N ARG A 107 -11.03 7.37 33.15
CA ARG A 107 -11.64 8.66 33.50
C ARG A 107 -11.87 9.53 32.26
N ILE A 108 -10.87 9.71 31.41
CA ILE A 108 -11.02 10.50 30.17
C ILE A 108 -12.10 9.92 29.26
N LYS A 109 -12.18 8.59 29.17
CA LYS A 109 -13.18 7.89 28.36
C LYS A 109 -14.60 8.09 28.88
N GLN A 110 -14.77 8.19 30.20
CA GLN A 110 -16.06 8.51 30.81
C GLN A 110 -16.39 10.00 30.72
N ASP A 111 -15.42 10.88 30.93
CA ASP A 111 -15.66 12.32 31.04
C ASP A 111 -15.86 12.99 29.68
N ARG A 112 -15.15 12.54 28.62
CA ARG A 112 -15.15 13.19 27.30
C ARG A 112 -15.07 12.21 26.13
N PRO A 113 -16.11 11.38 25.90
CA PRO A 113 -16.11 10.39 24.82
C PRO A 113 -16.03 11.01 23.42
N LEU A 114 -16.63 12.19 23.21
CA LEU A 114 -16.57 12.91 21.94
C LEU A 114 -15.16 13.36 21.59
N LEU A 115 -14.38 13.83 22.58
CA LEU A 115 -13.00 14.30 22.36
C LEU A 115 -12.11 13.14 21.91
N LEU A 116 -12.26 11.96 22.52
CA LEU A 116 -11.54 10.76 22.11
C LEU A 116 -11.89 10.32 20.69
N LEU A 117 -13.16 10.42 20.28
CA LEU A 117 -13.56 10.11 18.91
C LEU A 117 -12.89 11.06 17.92
N HIS A 118 -12.89 12.37 18.19
CA HIS A 118 -12.22 13.34 17.34
C HIS A 118 -10.71 13.09 17.27
N LEU A 119 -10.08 12.79 18.42
CA LEU A 119 -8.66 12.48 18.48
C LEU A 119 -8.33 11.21 17.66
N GLN A 120 -9.18 10.18 17.72
CA GLN A 120 -9.03 8.96 16.92
C GLN A 120 -9.15 9.26 15.42
N VAL A 121 -10.13 10.07 15.01
CA VAL A 121 -10.30 10.47 13.60
C VAL A 121 -9.10 11.28 13.11
N ILE A 122 -8.65 12.26 13.90
CA ILE A 122 -7.47 13.08 13.58
C ILE A 122 -6.21 12.20 13.48
N ALA A 123 -6.01 11.29 14.44
CA ALA A 123 -4.87 10.37 14.43
C ALA A 123 -4.90 9.45 13.21
N THR A 124 -6.08 8.94 12.84
CA THR A 124 -6.25 8.12 11.63
C THR A 124 -5.92 8.93 10.38
N LEU A 125 -6.45 10.15 10.24
CA LEU A 125 -6.16 11.03 9.11
C LEU A 125 -4.66 11.35 9.02
N LEU A 126 -4.02 11.67 10.15
CA LEU A 126 -2.60 11.95 10.23
C LEU A 126 -1.77 10.72 9.78
N ALA A 127 -2.18 9.52 10.16
CA ALA A 127 -1.53 8.28 9.72
C ALA A 127 -1.59 8.12 8.19
N PHE A 128 -2.74 8.40 7.57
CA PHE A 128 -2.87 8.36 6.10
C PHE A 128 -2.04 9.46 5.40
N LEU A 129 -1.97 10.67 5.97
CA LEU A 129 -1.12 11.74 5.43
C LEU A 129 0.36 11.41 5.55
N LEU A 130 0.79 10.84 6.68
CA LEU A 130 2.16 10.36 6.87
C LEU A 130 2.47 9.24 5.89
N ALA A 131 1.55 8.28 5.71
CA ALA A 131 1.67 7.22 4.72
C ALA A 131 1.87 7.78 3.31
N TRP A 132 1.06 8.77 2.90
CA TRP A 132 1.23 9.46 1.62
C TRP A 132 2.65 10.01 1.45
N TRP A 133 3.14 10.75 2.43
CA TRP A 133 4.47 11.34 2.36
C TRP A 133 5.60 10.30 2.36
N ILE A 134 5.50 9.28 3.20
CA ILE A 134 6.45 8.16 3.29
C ILE A 134 6.49 7.39 1.97
N THR A 135 5.34 7.16 1.33
CA THR A 135 5.27 6.45 0.05
C THR A 135 5.93 7.25 -1.08
N ALA A 136 5.75 8.57 -1.11
CA ALA A 136 6.44 9.45 -2.06
C ALA A 136 7.97 9.38 -1.91
N LEU A 137 8.48 9.51 -0.69
CA LEU A 137 9.92 9.40 -0.41
C LEU A 137 10.47 8.02 -0.75
N SER A 138 9.70 6.97 -0.50
CA SER A 138 10.11 5.59 -0.81
C SER A 138 10.20 5.39 -2.32
N ALA A 139 9.20 5.86 -3.07
CA ALA A 139 9.17 5.80 -4.52
C ALA A 139 10.34 6.58 -5.13
N GLU A 140 10.63 7.77 -4.62
CA GLU A 140 11.78 8.58 -5.07
C GLU A 140 13.10 7.87 -4.80
N ARG A 141 13.30 7.36 -3.59
CA ARG A 141 14.53 6.66 -3.20
C ARG A 141 14.76 5.44 -4.08
N PHE A 142 13.72 4.63 -4.30
CA PHE A 142 13.80 3.43 -5.11
C PHE A 142 14.04 3.77 -6.59
N PHE A 143 13.37 4.78 -7.13
CA PHE A 143 13.60 5.24 -8.50
C PHE A 143 15.03 5.75 -8.71
N ARG A 144 15.55 6.57 -7.78
CA ARG A 144 16.93 7.07 -7.86
C ARG A 144 17.96 5.95 -7.75
N ASP A 145 17.72 4.97 -6.89
CA ASP A 145 18.60 3.81 -6.75
C ASP A 145 18.60 2.95 -8.03
N GLN A 146 17.44 2.67 -8.61
CA GLN A 146 17.36 2.01 -9.91
C GLN A 146 18.02 2.82 -11.01
N GLN A 147 17.84 4.14 -11.02
CA GLN A 147 18.48 5.02 -12.00
C GLN A 147 20.01 4.97 -11.88
N ALA A 148 20.56 4.93 -10.66
CA ALA A 148 22.00 4.78 -10.43
C ALA A 148 22.54 3.46 -10.99
N HIS A 149 21.75 2.39 -10.93
CA HIS A 149 22.07 1.08 -11.50
C HIS A 149 21.57 0.89 -12.95
N ARG A 150 21.15 1.97 -13.63
CA ARG A 150 20.63 1.96 -15.02
C ARG A 150 19.50 0.95 -15.23
N PHE A 151 18.66 0.83 -14.21
CA PHE A 151 17.53 -0.07 -14.15
C PHE A 151 17.93 -1.53 -14.42
N SER A 152 19.13 -1.95 -13.97
CA SER A 152 19.67 -3.31 -14.14
C SER A 152 18.66 -4.40 -13.82
N ASP A 153 17.85 -4.16 -12.79
CA ASP A 153 16.92 -5.12 -12.21
C ASP A 153 15.67 -5.35 -13.08
N LEU A 154 15.43 -4.47 -14.07
CA LEU A 154 14.33 -4.61 -15.01
C LEU A 154 14.78 -5.36 -16.27
N PRO A 155 14.06 -6.41 -16.69
CA PRO A 155 14.51 -7.26 -17.79
C PRO A 155 14.52 -6.48 -19.12
N ARG A 156 15.48 -6.82 -19.97
CA ARG A 156 15.54 -6.27 -21.34
C ARG A 156 14.55 -7.02 -22.22
N VAL A 157 13.95 -6.32 -23.17
CA VAL A 157 12.93 -6.91 -24.03
C VAL A 157 13.15 -6.53 -25.48
N SER A 158 13.15 -7.55 -26.34
CA SER A 158 13.00 -7.39 -27.78
C SER A 158 11.54 -7.62 -28.16
N VAL A 159 10.97 -6.68 -28.92
CA VAL A 159 9.59 -6.77 -29.39
C VAL A 159 9.56 -6.80 -30.91
N TRP A 160 8.87 -7.80 -31.47
CA TRP A 160 8.61 -7.89 -32.90
C TRP A 160 7.17 -7.46 -33.18
N PRO A 161 6.94 -6.40 -33.95
CA PRO A 161 5.60 -5.96 -34.31
C PRO A 161 4.96 -6.84 -35.39
N ASN A 162 3.62 -6.85 -35.44
CA ASN A 162 2.84 -7.55 -36.47
C ASN A 162 2.92 -6.85 -37.83
N GLU A 163 2.79 -5.52 -37.84
CA GLU A 163 2.81 -4.68 -39.04
C GLU A 163 3.70 -3.46 -38.80
N GLN A 164 4.38 -2.98 -39.85
CA GLN A 164 5.14 -1.73 -39.78
C GLN A 164 4.17 -0.56 -39.90
N PRO A 165 4.21 0.41 -38.96
CA PRO A 165 3.34 1.57 -39.01
C PRO A 165 3.64 2.40 -40.25
N ALA A 166 2.61 3.05 -40.80
CA ALA A 166 2.75 3.91 -41.98
C ALA A 166 3.45 5.25 -41.68
N ASP A 167 3.52 5.62 -40.40
CA ASP A 167 4.16 6.84 -39.93
C ASP A 167 5.69 6.66 -39.81
N GLU A 168 6.45 7.53 -40.47
CA GLU A 168 7.93 7.50 -40.52
C GLU A 168 8.56 7.59 -39.12
N ALA A 169 7.95 8.35 -38.20
CA ALA A 169 8.46 8.49 -36.83
C ALA A 169 8.32 7.19 -36.02
N LEU A 170 7.24 6.44 -36.26
CA LEU A 170 6.97 5.15 -35.61
C LEU A 170 7.77 4.01 -36.28
N GLN A 171 8.11 4.12 -37.57
CA GLN A 171 8.93 3.12 -38.26
C GLN A 171 10.32 2.99 -37.64
N ALA A 172 10.99 4.11 -37.36
CA ALA A 172 12.30 4.09 -36.70
C ALA A 172 12.24 3.39 -35.34
N LEU A 173 11.18 3.66 -34.57
CA LEU A 173 10.94 2.99 -33.29
C LEU A 173 10.74 1.48 -33.46
N TYR A 174 9.89 1.07 -34.40
CA TYR A 174 9.57 -0.35 -34.65
C TYR A 174 10.75 -1.14 -35.22
N GLN A 175 11.73 -0.48 -35.83
CA GLN A 175 13.00 -1.07 -36.24
C GLN A 175 14.01 -1.19 -35.09
N GLU A 176 13.97 -0.31 -34.09
CA GLU A 176 14.80 -0.42 -32.88
C GLU A 176 14.27 -1.46 -31.88
N LEU A 177 12.95 -1.69 -31.81
CA LEU A 177 12.31 -2.62 -30.85
C LEU A 177 12.90 -4.06 -30.85
N PRO A 178 13.20 -4.70 -32.00
CA PRO A 178 13.79 -6.05 -32.02
C PRO A 178 15.22 -6.11 -31.48
N GLN A 179 15.94 -4.98 -31.42
CA GLN A 179 17.35 -4.93 -31.02
C GLN A 179 17.56 -5.14 -29.50
N GLY A 180 16.49 -5.18 -28.70
CA GLY A 180 16.58 -5.49 -27.26
C GLY A 180 17.16 -4.37 -26.40
N VAL A 181 17.11 -3.13 -26.91
CA VAL A 181 17.65 -1.94 -26.23
C VAL A 181 16.71 -1.43 -25.14
N TYR A 182 15.44 -1.85 -25.16
CA TYR A 182 14.41 -1.39 -24.23
C TYR A 182 14.31 -2.30 -23.01
N ARG A 183 13.94 -1.70 -21.87
CA ARG A 183 13.60 -2.44 -20.64
C ARG A 183 12.09 -2.44 -20.42
N LEU A 184 11.60 -3.53 -19.85
CA LEU A 184 10.20 -3.68 -19.47
C LEU A 184 9.93 -2.95 -18.17
N LEU A 185 9.03 -1.98 -18.19
CA LEU A 185 8.52 -1.35 -16.98
C LEU A 185 7.36 -2.17 -16.40
N LEU A 186 6.36 -2.47 -17.23
CA LEU A 186 5.18 -3.24 -16.86
C LEU A 186 4.52 -3.84 -18.10
N GLY A 187 3.96 -5.04 -17.97
CA GLY A 187 2.95 -5.55 -18.90
C GLY A 187 1.58 -5.61 -18.20
N ASN A 188 0.55 -5.05 -18.83
CA ASN A 188 -0.84 -5.30 -18.45
C ASN A 188 -1.53 -6.16 -19.53
N GLN A 189 -2.79 -6.56 -19.33
CA GLN A 189 -3.60 -7.38 -20.24
C GLN A 189 -3.69 -6.81 -21.66
N ASN A 190 -3.63 -5.48 -21.82
CA ASN A 190 -3.85 -4.82 -23.11
C ASN A 190 -2.62 -4.13 -23.69
N ARG A 191 -1.62 -3.79 -22.87
CA ARG A 191 -0.47 -2.97 -23.26
C ARG A 191 0.82 -3.41 -22.58
N LEU A 192 1.92 -3.19 -23.28
CA LEU A 192 3.29 -3.32 -22.81
C LEU A 192 3.88 -1.90 -22.65
N PHE A 193 4.50 -1.64 -21.51
CA PHE A 193 5.14 -0.37 -21.19
C PHE A 193 6.66 -0.55 -21.21
N LEU A 194 7.31 0.11 -22.17
CA LEU A 194 8.75 -0.01 -22.42
C LEU A 194 9.44 1.34 -22.26
N PHE A 195 10.71 1.34 -21.85
CA PHE A 195 11.51 2.56 -21.87
C PHE A 195 12.96 2.26 -22.27
N LYS A 196 13.61 3.26 -22.85
CA LYS A 196 15.04 3.20 -23.18
C LYS A 196 15.83 3.59 -21.93
N PRO A 197 16.73 2.74 -21.41
CA PRO A 197 17.54 3.11 -20.26
C PRO A 197 18.46 4.29 -20.62
N PRO A 198 18.78 5.17 -19.67
CA PRO A 198 19.67 6.30 -19.94
C PRO A 198 21.11 5.84 -20.24
N THR A 199 21.78 6.57 -21.13
CA THR A 199 23.22 6.41 -21.41
C THR A 199 24.05 6.92 -20.23
N GLU A 200 25.32 6.50 -20.10
CA GLU A 200 26.18 6.91 -18.98
C GLU A 200 26.18 8.45 -18.78
N GLY A 201 25.90 8.90 -17.56
CA GLY A 201 25.90 10.32 -17.20
C GLY A 201 24.61 11.09 -17.54
N GLN A 202 23.61 10.47 -18.19
CA GLN A 202 22.33 11.11 -18.46
C GLN A 202 21.28 10.74 -17.42
N SER A 203 20.45 11.72 -17.04
CA SER A 203 19.25 11.43 -16.24
C SER A 203 18.14 10.86 -17.12
N PHE A 204 17.33 9.96 -16.58
CA PHE A 204 16.17 9.44 -17.32
C PHE A 204 15.20 10.61 -17.62
N GLN A 205 14.99 10.90 -18.90
CA GLN A 205 14.07 11.95 -19.37
C GLN A 205 13.04 11.46 -20.39
N GLY A 206 13.06 10.16 -20.72
CA GLY A 206 12.28 9.61 -21.82
C GLY A 206 10.83 9.30 -21.42
N PRO A 207 9.85 9.56 -22.30
CA PRO A 207 8.51 9.01 -22.14
C PRO A 207 8.56 7.48 -22.26
N VAL A 208 7.66 6.79 -21.55
CA VAL A 208 7.44 5.36 -21.73
C VAL A 208 6.69 5.14 -23.04
N ILE A 209 7.19 4.19 -23.83
CA ILE A 209 6.55 3.72 -25.05
C ILE A 209 5.46 2.73 -24.64
N GLU A 210 4.23 3.02 -25.04
CA GLU A 210 3.08 2.14 -24.84
C GLU A 210 2.80 1.36 -26.13
N LEU A 211 2.89 0.03 -26.07
CA LEU A 211 2.59 -0.84 -27.21
C LEU A 211 1.38 -1.73 -26.90
N PRO A 212 0.30 -1.69 -27.71
CA PRO A 212 -0.82 -2.62 -27.56
C PRO A 212 -0.39 -4.05 -27.87
N TRP A 213 -0.82 -5.04 -27.07
CA TRP A 213 -0.50 -6.45 -27.33
C TRP A 213 -0.96 -6.94 -28.72
N LYS A 214 -2.04 -6.35 -29.26
CA LYS A 214 -2.57 -6.68 -30.59
C LYS A 214 -1.57 -6.38 -31.72
N GLU A 215 -0.68 -5.42 -31.52
CA GLU A 215 0.31 -4.99 -32.51
C GLU A 215 1.63 -5.75 -32.39
N ILE A 216 1.74 -6.64 -31.39
CA ILE A 216 2.96 -7.37 -31.09
C ILE A 216 2.81 -8.82 -31.55
N LYS A 217 3.76 -9.26 -32.38
CA LYS A 217 3.87 -10.65 -32.84
C LYS A 217 4.58 -11.53 -31.82
N LEU A 218 5.69 -11.03 -31.26
CA LEU A 218 6.54 -11.77 -30.34
C LEU A 218 7.23 -10.82 -29.37
N VAL A 219 7.36 -11.28 -28.12
CA VAL A 219 8.12 -10.61 -27.07
C VAL A 219 9.16 -11.60 -26.55
N GLN A 220 10.43 -11.24 -26.62
CA GLN A 220 11.51 -11.99 -26.00
C GLN A 220 12.05 -11.20 -24.81
N VAL A 221 11.95 -11.81 -23.63
CA VAL A 221 12.44 -11.23 -22.37
C VAL A 221 13.80 -11.82 -22.06
N PHE A 222 14.79 -10.96 -21.88
CA PHE A 222 16.14 -11.32 -21.47
C PHE A 222 16.33 -10.98 -19.99
N PRO A 223 16.96 -11.88 -19.21
CA PRO A 223 17.30 -11.62 -17.82
C PRO A 223 18.29 -10.46 -17.67
#